data_AF-A0A2M9P166-F1
#
_entry.id   AF-A0A2M9P166-F1
#
_cell.length_a   1.000
_cell.length_b   1.000
_cell.length_c   1.000
_cell.angle_alpha   90.00
_cell.angle_beta   90.00
_cell.angle_gamma   90.00
#
_symmetry.space_group_name_H-M   'P 1'
#
loop_
_entity.id
_entity.type
_entity.pdbx_description
1 polymer ?
#
loop_
_entity_poly.entity_id
_entity_poly.type
_entity_poly.pdbx_seq_one_letter_code
_entity_poly.pdbx_strand_id
1 'polypeptide(L)'
;GAVTNLMKFRLLRSVTLFKRSMLRIFKLFFPNKNETRRFNIERLEKVRDLKIRMYKAAIQEIQAGINAENHETSSMIIEEYKVLILKCKRENRGRVPSKMVEYERELFYKAIQAERDEVQEMFETRQISREVANILRHQINLREALTINENTHQ
;
A
#
# COMPACT_ATOMS: atom_id res chain seq x y z
N GLY A 1 46.41 -22.75 -48.45
CA GLY A 1 46.86 -21.57 -47.67
C GLY A 1 46.62 -21.80 -46.19
N ALA A 2 47.63 -22.26 -45.44
CA ALA A 2 47.51 -22.54 -44.00
C ALA A 2 47.53 -21.26 -43.13
N VAL A 3 48.15 -20.18 -43.66
CA VAL A 3 48.31 -18.90 -42.96
C VAL A 3 46.97 -18.15 -42.80
N THR A 4 46.02 -18.34 -43.71
CA THR A 4 44.69 -17.70 -43.65
C THR A 4 43.79 -18.27 -42.55
N ASN A 5 43.99 -19.53 -42.13
CA ASN A 5 43.16 -20.15 -41.09
C ASN A 5 43.59 -19.74 -39.67
N LEU A 6 44.90 -19.55 -39.46
CA LEU A 6 45.47 -19.03 -38.21
C LEU A 6 45.14 -17.56 -37.95
N MET A 7 45.13 -16.71 -38.99
CA MET A 7 44.68 -15.32 -38.87
C MET A 7 43.19 -15.22 -38.55
N LYS A 8 42.35 -16.06 -39.19
CA LYS A 8 40.92 -16.15 -38.88
C LYS A 8 40.66 -16.53 -37.42
N PHE A 9 41.40 -17.49 -36.87
CA PHE A 9 41.25 -17.90 -35.47
C PHE A 9 41.65 -16.80 -34.47
N ARG A 10 42.74 -16.06 -34.76
CA ARG A 10 43.16 -14.90 -33.95
C ARG A 10 42.15 -13.76 -33.99
N LEU A 11 41.56 -13.49 -35.15
CA LEU A 11 40.47 -12.52 -35.33
C LEU A 11 39.19 -12.93 -34.59
N LEU A 12 38.81 -14.21 -34.65
CA LEU A 12 37.66 -14.71 -33.90
C LEU A 12 37.87 -14.56 -32.37
N ARG A 13 39.08 -14.82 -31.88
CA ARG A 13 39.42 -14.66 -30.47
C ARG A 13 39.43 -13.18 -30.04
N SER A 14 39.94 -12.27 -30.87
CA SER A 14 39.90 -10.84 -30.55
C SER A 14 38.47 -10.28 -30.57
N VAL A 15 37.64 -10.69 -31.52
CA VAL A 15 36.23 -10.28 -31.62
C VAL A 15 35.41 -10.78 -30.43
N THR A 16 35.64 -12.00 -29.96
CA THR A 16 34.93 -12.54 -28.78
C THR A 16 35.35 -11.85 -27.49
N LEU A 17 36.64 -11.51 -27.33
CA LEU A 17 37.13 -10.72 -26.20
C LEU A 17 36.56 -9.30 -26.24
N PHE A 18 36.53 -8.67 -27.41
CA PHE A 18 35.96 -7.34 -27.60
C PHE A 18 34.46 -7.32 -27.28
N LYS A 19 33.67 -8.27 -27.79
CA LYS A 19 32.24 -8.41 -27.47
C LYS A 19 32.00 -8.58 -25.96
N ARG A 20 32.81 -9.39 -25.27
CA ARG A 20 32.71 -9.56 -23.81
C ARG A 20 33.03 -8.29 -23.02
N SER A 21 34.02 -7.50 -23.47
CA SER A 21 34.33 -6.22 -22.86
C SER A 21 33.23 -5.18 -23.14
N MET A 22 32.71 -5.14 -24.37
CA MET A 22 31.63 -4.24 -24.77
C MET A 22 30.34 -4.50 -23.99
N LEU A 23 29.97 -5.77 -23.77
CA LEU A 23 28.81 -6.15 -22.95
C LEU A 23 28.92 -5.68 -21.49
N ARG A 24 30.14 -5.72 -20.91
CA ARG A 24 30.37 -5.22 -19.53
C ARG A 24 30.23 -3.70 -19.46
N ILE A 25 30.76 -2.99 -20.44
CA ILE A 25 30.62 -1.53 -20.55
C ILE A 25 29.14 -1.17 -20.76
N PHE A 26 28.42 -1.91 -21.60
CA PHE A 26 26.99 -1.70 -21.83
C PHE A 26 26.16 -1.87 -20.55
N LYS A 27 26.48 -2.86 -19.69
CA LYS A 27 25.83 -3.00 -18.37
C LYS A 27 26.10 -1.84 -17.41
N LEU A 28 27.23 -1.14 -17.53
CA LEU A 28 27.54 0.06 -16.74
C LEU A 28 26.73 1.28 -17.22
N PHE A 29 26.56 1.43 -18.54
CA PHE A 29 25.76 2.53 -19.12
C PHE A 29 24.24 2.29 -19.02
N PHE A 30 23.80 1.04 -18.92
CA PHE A 30 22.40 0.66 -18.69
C PHE A 30 22.27 -0.06 -17.33
N PRO A 31 22.38 0.67 -16.20
CA PRO A 31 22.23 0.07 -14.88
C PRO A 31 20.87 -0.62 -14.77
N ASN A 32 20.83 -1.78 -14.09
CA ASN A 32 19.65 -2.61 -13.95
C ASN A 32 18.59 -1.87 -13.11
N LYS A 33 17.75 -1.07 -13.76
CA LYS A 33 16.66 -0.28 -13.14
C LYS A 33 15.76 -1.12 -12.23
N ASN A 34 15.73 -2.43 -12.46
CA ASN A 34 14.94 -3.39 -11.69
C ASN A 34 15.52 -3.65 -10.28
N GLU A 35 16.85 -3.68 -10.13
CA GLU A 35 17.50 -3.89 -8.82
C GLU A 35 17.38 -2.65 -7.94
N THR A 36 17.64 -1.46 -8.49
CA THR A 36 17.44 -0.19 -7.78
C THR A 36 15.98 0.00 -7.36
N ARG A 37 15.03 -0.39 -8.23
CA ARG A 37 13.60 -0.36 -7.91
C ARG A 37 13.24 -1.33 -6.79
N ARG A 38 13.78 -2.55 -6.79
CA ARG A 38 13.55 -3.54 -5.71
C ARG A 38 14.09 -3.06 -4.37
N PHE A 39 15.32 -2.54 -4.34
CA PHE A 39 15.91 -1.97 -3.13
C PHE A 39 15.07 -0.81 -2.55
N ASN A 40 14.58 0.07 -3.42
CA ASN A 40 13.71 1.16 -2.99
C ASN A 40 12.37 0.67 -2.43
N ILE A 41 11.76 -0.36 -3.02
CA ILE A 41 10.52 -0.98 -2.49
C ILE A 41 10.77 -1.57 -1.10
N GLU A 42 11.81 -2.38 -0.93
CA GLU A 42 12.15 -3.00 0.36
C GLU A 42 12.43 -1.94 1.44
N ARG A 43 13.11 -0.85 1.08
CA ARG A 43 13.35 0.27 1.99
C ARG A 43 12.03 0.95 2.41
N LEU A 44 11.12 1.18 1.47
CA LEU A 44 9.81 1.78 1.75
C LEU A 44 8.96 0.90 2.67
N GLU A 45 8.98 -0.42 2.45
CA GLU A 45 8.29 -1.38 3.33
C GLU A 45 8.82 -1.33 4.76
N LYS A 46 10.15 -1.30 4.95
CA LYS A 46 10.77 -1.18 6.27
C LYS A 46 10.41 0.13 6.97
N VAL A 47 10.41 1.25 6.25
CA VAL A 47 10.02 2.56 6.80
C VAL A 47 8.56 2.56 7.22
N ARG A 48 7.67 1.99 6.41
CA ARG A 48 6.26 1.85 6.74
C ARG A 48 6.06 1.01 8.01
N ASP A 49 6.74 -0.12 8.12
CA ASP A 49 6.61 -1.00 9.30
C ASP A 49 7.08 -0.29 10.57
N LEU A 50 8.13 0.53 10.48
CA LEU A 50 8.57 1.41 11.56
C LEU A 50 7.51 2.44 11.93
N LYS A 51 6.90 3.12 10.95
CA LYS A 51 5.80 4.08 11.19
C LYS A 51 4.62 3.43 11.90
N ILE A 52 4.19 2.24 11.46
CA ILE A 52 3.09 1.50 12.09
C ILE A 52 3.43 1.15 13.54
N ARG A 53 4.65 0.68 13.82
CA ARG A 53 5.09 0.39 15.18
C ARG A 53 5.09 1.64 16.06
N MET A 54 5.60 2.76 15.52
CA MET A 54 5.62 4.04 16.20
C MET A 54 4.22 4.53 16.57
N TYR A 55 3.27 4.51 15.63
CA TYR A 55 1.89 4.90 15.90
C TYR A 55 1.20 4.00 16.93
N LYS A 56 1.47 2.69 16.91
CA LYS A 56 0.95 1.77 17.94
C LYS A 56 1.51 2.07 19.32
N ALA A 57 2.81 2.36 19.41
CA ALA A 57 3.44 2.73 20.68
C ALA A 57 2.87 4.05 21.22
N ALA A 58 2.65 5.04 20.35
CA ALA A 58 2.00 6.30 20.72
C ALA A 58 0.58 6.08 21.27
N ILE A 59 -0.23 5.23 20.61
CA ILE A 59 -1.57 4.87 21.10
C ILE A 59 -1.49 4.22 22.49
N GLN A 60 -0.56 3.28 22.69
CA GLN A 60 -0.41 2.60 23.98
C GLN A 60 -0.04 3.57 25.10
N GLU A 61 0.87 4.50 24.83
CA GLU A 61 1.27 5.52 25.80
C GLU A 61 0.11 6.45 26.16
N ILE A 62 -0.64 6.92 25.16
CA ILE A 62 -1.79 7.79 25.38
C ILE A 62 -2.86 7.04 26.18
N GLN A 63 -3.13 5.78 25.85
CA GLN A 63 -4.10 4.93 26.57
C GLN A 63 -3.74 4.73 28.04
N ALA A 64 -2.44 4.59 28.36
CA ALA A 64 -1.97 4.44 29.73
C ALA A 64 -2.15 5.73 30.57
N GLY A 65 -2.13 6.90 29.92
CA GLY A 65 -2.25 8.21 30.56
C GLY A 65 -3.67 8.80 30.59
N ILE A 66 -4.71 8.03 30.22
CA ILE A 66 -6.09 8.55 30.18
C ILE A 66 -6.62 8.82 31.59
N ASN A 67 -7.19 10.01 31.77
CA ASN A 67 -7.93 10.43 32.96
C ASN A 67 -9.22 11.17 32.54
N ALA A 68 -10.06 11.54 33.51
CA ALA A 68 -11.35 12.19 33.23
C ALA A 68 -11.22 13.56 32.52
N GLU A 69 -10.11 14.26 32.70
CA GLU A 69 -9.85 15.58 32.12
C GLU A 69 -9.40 15.50 30.66
N ASN A 70 -8.59 14.49 30.32
CA ASN A 70 -8.00 14.34 28.99
C ASN A 70 -8.69 13.28 28.13
N HIS A 71 -9.75 12.64 28.61
CA HIS A 71 -10.40 11.50 27.95
C HIS A 71 -10.84 11.81 26.51
N GLU A 72 -11.50 12.95 26.30
CA GLU A 72 -12.01 13.36 24.98
C GLU A 72 -10.87 13.61 23.99
N THR A 73 -9.91 14.45 24.38
CA THR A 73 -8.73 14.79 23.56
C THR A 73 -7.88 13.55 23.26
N SER A 74 -7.63 12.70 24.26
CA SER A 74 -6.89 11.45 24.11
C SER A 74 -7.59 10.50 23.14
N SER A 75 -8.92 10.40 23.21
CA SER A 75 -9.72 9.57 22.31
C SER A 75 -9.63 10.05 20.86
N MET A 76 -9.69 11.36 20.63
CA MET A 76 -9.54 11.95 19.29
C MET A 76 -8.15 11.65 18.70
N ILE A 77 -7.08 11.84 19.49
CA ILE A 77 -5.70 11.58 19.04
C ILE A 77 -5.48 10.09 18.75
N ILE A 78 -6.02 9.20 19.58
CA ILE A 78 -5.96 7.75 19.33
C ILE A 78 -6.62 7.40 18.00
N GLU A 79 -7.77 8.01 17.69
CA GLU A 79 -8.46 7.76 16.42
C GLU A 79 -7.63 8.27 15.23
N GLU A 80 -6.99 9.44 15.35
CA GLU A 80 -6.08 9.95 14.33
C GLU A 80 -4.90 8.99 14.07
N TYR A 81 -4.28 8.44 15.12
CA TYR A 81 -3.22 7.45 14.96
C TYR A 81 -3.72 6.14 14.31
N LYS A 82 -4.94 5.69 14.61
CA LYS A 82 -5.53 4.53 13.92
C LYS A 82 -5.70 4.81 12.42
N VAL A 83 -6.17 6.01 12.05
CA VAL A 83 -6.26 6.44 10.64
C VAL A 83 -4.88 6.39 9.97
N LEU A 84 -3.83 6.89 10.64
CA LEU A 84 -2.46 6.85 10.11
C LEU A 84 -1.93 5.42 9.91
N ILE A 85 -2.23 4.50 10.83
CA ILE A 85 -1.89 3.08 10.69
C ILE A 85 -2.58 2.47 9.47
N LEU A 86 -3.86 2.80 9.25
CA LEU A 86 -4.62 2.31 8.10
C LEU A 86 -4.04 2.81 6.78
N LYS A 87 -3.68 4.11 6.69
CA LYS A 87 -3.02 4.69 5.52
C LYS A 87 -1.71 3.96 5.19
N CYS A 88 -0.85 3.76 6.19
CA CYS A 88 0.40 3.02 6.01
C CYS A 88 0.17 1.60 5.47
N LYS A 89 -0.82 0.87 5.99
CA LYS A 89 -1.14 -0.48 5.50
C LYS A 89 -1.65 -0.50 4.05
N ARG A 90 -2.31 0.56 3.59
CA ARG A 90 -2.90 0.67 2.25
C ARG A 90 -1.89 1.11 1.18
N GLU A 91 -0.86 1.90 1.53
CA GLU A 91 0.24 2.28 0.61
C GLU A 91 0.99 1.08 -0.01
N ASN A 92 0.84 -0.13 0.54
CA ASN A 92 1.43 -1.35 -0.03
C ASN A 92 0.65 -2.00 -1.17
N ARG A 93 -0.52 -1.45 -1.56
CA ARG A 93 -1.18 -1.86 -2.80
C ARG A 93 -0.40 -1.25 -3.98
N GLY A 94 0.79 -1.80 -4.22
CA GLY A 94 1.70 -1.31 -5.24
C GLY A 94 0.99 -1.20 -6.58
N ARG A 95 0.96 0.01 -7.16
CA ARG A 95 0.51 0.37 -8.52
C ARG A 95 -0.39 -0.70 -9.15
N VAL A 96 -1.54 -0.92 -8.53
CA VAL A 96 -2.60 -1.73 -9.12
C VAL A 96 -3.00 -1.00 -10.42
N PRO A 97 -3.11 -1.69 -11.58
CA PRO A 97 -3.51 -1.03 -12.81
C PRO A 97 -4.83 -0.26 -12.59
N SER A 98 -4.88 0.99 -13.04
CA SER A 98 -5.95 1.95 -12.74
C SER A 98 -7.37 1.39 -12.88
N LYS A 99 -7.61 0.49 -13.86
CA LYS A 99 -8.91 -0.20 -14.03
C LYS A 99 -9.28 -1.13 -12.88
N MET A 100 -8.33 -1.87 -12.32
CA MET A 100 -8.60 -2.76 -11.19
C MET A 100 -8.90 -1.96 -9.92
N VAL A 101 -8.25 -0.80 -9.73
CA VAL A 101 -8.59 0.14 -8.64
C VAL A 101 -10.02 0.67 -8.82
N GLU A 102 -10.41 1.01 -10.06
CA GLU A 102 -11.76 1.46 -10.38
C GLU A 102 -12.81 0.38 -10.09
N TYR A 103 -12.58 -0.86 -10.51
CA TYR A 103 -13.47 -1.99 -10.19
C TYR A 103 -13.53 -2.30 -8.68
N GLU A 104 -12.39 -2.25 -7.98
CA GLU A 104 -12.35 -2.41 -6.51
C GLU A 104 -13.18 -1.32 -5.82
N ARG A 105 -13.09 -0.08 -6.30
CA ARG A 105 -13.84 1.06 -5.77
C ARG A 105 -15.34 0.93 -6.05
N GLU A 106 -15.71 0.56 -7.26
CA GLU A 106 -17.12 0.32 -7.62
C GLU A 106 -17.72 -0.81 -6.77
N LEU A 107 -16.99 -1.93 -6.62
CA LEU A 107 -17.42 -3.05 -5.79
C LEU A 107 -17.56 -2.65 -4.31
N PHE A 108 -16.62 -1.83 -3.80
CA PHE A 108 -16.69 -1.30 -2.45
C PHE A 108 -17.95 -0.45 -2.22
N TYR A 109 -18.27 0.48 -3.13
CA TYR A 109 -19.49 1.28 -3.00
C TYR A 109 -20.75 0.43 -3.05
N LYS A 110 -20.81 -0.59 -3.91
CA LYS A 110 -21.94 -1.52 -3.96
C LYS A 110 -22.10 -2.28 -2.64
N ALA A 111 -20.99 -2.74 -2.05
CA ALA A 111 -21.02 -3.40 -0.75
C ALA A 111 -21.52 -2.49 0.37
N ILE A 112 -21.04 -1.23 0.43
CA ILE A 112 -21.49 -0.25 1.43
C ILE A 112 -22.99 0.04 1.30
N GLN A 113 -23.51 0.17 0.08
CA GLN A 113 -24.95 0.38 -0.11
C GLN A 113 -25.76 -0.85 0.30
N ALA A 114 -25.34 -2.05 -0.10
CA ALA A 114 -26.00 -3.28 0.31
C ALA A 114 -26.04 -3.45 1.83
N GLU A 115 -24.95 -3.11 2.55
CA GLU A 115 -24.92 -3.12 4.01
C GLU A 115 -25.90 -2.10 4.63
N ARG A 116 -26.06 -0.91 4.03
CA ARG A 116 -27.01 0.11 4.51
C ARG A 116 -28.45 -0.36 4.35
N ASP A 117 -28.75 -0.94 3.19
CA ASP A 117 -30.09 -1.45 2.86
C ASP A 117 -30.48 -2.58 3.82
N GLU A 118 -29.56 -3.51 4.09
CA GLU A 118 -29.78 -4.61 5.03
C GLU A 118 -30.02 -4.09 6.46
N VAL A 119 -29.21 -3.13 6.94
CA VAL A 119 -29.41 -2.53 8.27
C VAL A 119 -30.73 -1.78 8.35
N GLN A 120 -31.16 -1.15 7.26
CA GLN A 120 -32.46 -0.49 7.18
C GLN A 120 -33.60 -1.50 7.26
N GLU A 121 -33.53 -2.58 6.48
CA GLU A 121 -34.53 -3.66 6.49
C GLU A 121 -34.65 -4.32 7.86
N MET A 122 -33.52 -4.67 8.49
CA MET A 122 -33.50 -5.23 9.85
C MET A 122 -34.16 -4.29 10.87
N PHE A 123 -34.03 -2.97 10.69
CA PHE A 123 -34.66 -1.99 11.56
C PHE A 123 -36.18 -1.89 11.30
N GLU A 124 -36.59 -1.82 10.03
CA GLU A 124 -38.00 -1.72 9.62
C GLU A 124 -38.80 -2.96 10.01
N THR A 125 -38.19 -4.14 9.89
CA THR A 125 -38.78 -5.42 10.30
C THR A 125 -38.68 -5.69 11.81
N ARG A 126 -38.17 -4.73 12.59
CA ARG A 126 -37.98 -4.80 14.05
C ARG A 126 -37.06 -5.95 14.52
N GLN A 127 -36.16 -6.44 13.66
CA GLN A 127 -35.15 -7.43 14.05
C GLN A 127 -34.06 -6.81 14.93
N ILE A 128 -33.78 -5.52 14.77
CA ILE A 128 -32.81 -4.76 15.59
C ILE A 128 -33.45 -3.52 16.22
N SER A 129 -32.91 -3.10 17.37
CA SER A 129 -33.33 -1.86 18.03
C SER A 129 -32.76 -0.62 17.31
N ARG A 130 -33.36 0.55 17.58
CA ARG A 130 -32.86 1.84 17.06
C ARG A 130 -31.41 2.09 17.46
N GLU A 131 -31.01 1.70 18.67
CA GLU A 131 -29.65 1.86 19.17
C GLU A 131 -28.65 1.01 18.38
N VAL A 132 -28.97 -0.27 18.16
CA VAL A 132 -28.14 -1.19 17.38
C VAL A 132 -28.02 -0.70 15.93
N ALA A 133 -29.12 -0.28 15.31
CA ALA A 133 -29.11 0.27 13.95
C ALA A 133 -28.20 1.51 13.84
N ASN A 134 -28.21 2.39 14.84
CA ASN A 134 -27.35 3.59 14.84
C ASN A 134 -25.86 3.24 14.94
N ILE A 135 -25.50 2.26 15.78
CA ILE A 135 -24.11 1.78 15.90
C ILE A 135 -23.63 1.21 14.56
N LEU A 136 -24.43 0.35 13.92
CA LEU A 136 -24.09 -0.26 12.63
C LEU A 136 -23.94 0.80 11.53
N ARG A 137 -24.86 1.75 11.42
CA ARG A 137 -24.76 2.87 10.48
C ARG A 137 -23.50 3.71 10.71
N HIS A 138 -23.14 3.98 11.97
CA HIS A 138 -21.92 4.70 12.30
C HIS A 138 -20.66 3.94 11.85
N GLN A 139 -20.61 2.62 12.07
CA GLN A 139 -19.51 1.77 11.61
C GLN A 139 -19.39 1.74 10.08
N ILE A 140 -20.51 1.66 9.35
CA ILE A 140 -20.54 1.73 7.88
C ILE A 140 -19.98 3.08 7.42
N ASN A 141 -20.45 4.19 7.99
CA ASN A 141 -20.00 5.54 7.63
C ASN A 141 -18.51 5.74 7.90
N LEU A 142 -17.99 5.22 9.02
CA LEU A 142 -16.55 5.29 9.31
C LEU A 142 -15.73 4.53 8.25
N ARG A 143 -16.16 3.32 7.87
CA ARG A 143 -15.50 2.52 6.81
C ARG A 143 -15.53 3.22 5.45
N GLU A 144 -16.65 3.87 5.11
CA GLU A 144 -16.81 4.63 3.88
C GLU A 144 -15.89 5.87 3.87
N ALA A 145 -15.91 6.68 4.94
CA ALA A 145 -15.09 7.89 5.06
C ALA A 145 -13.58 7.61 4.97
N LEU A 146 -13.12 6.51 5.60
CA LEU A 146 -11.75 6.03 5.50
C LEU A 146 -11.34 5.66 4.07
N THR A 147 -12.30 5.37 3.19
CA THR A 147 -12.03 4.95 1.80
C THR A 147 -12.25 6.09 0.80
N ILE A 148 -13.18 7.02 1.06
CA ILE A 148 -13.45 8.18 0.19
C ILE A 148 -12.34 9.24 0.28
N ASN A 149 -11.90 9.60 1.49
CA ASN A 149 -10.87 10.64 1.70
C ASN A 149 -9.51 10.29 1.06
N GLU A 150 -9.29 9.04 0.66
CA GLU A 150 -8.09 8.59 -0.04
C GLU A 150 -8.20 8.78 -1.58
N ASN A 151 -9.41 8.79 -2.14
CA ASN A 151 -9.64 8.90 -3.59
C ASN A 151 -9.73 10.35 -4.09
N THR A 152 -9.95 11.32 -3.20
CA THR A 152 -9.99 12.76 -3.52
C THR A 152 -8.60 13.39 -3.58
N HIS A 153 -7.54 12.66 -3.22
CA HIS A 153 -6.15 13.15 -3.18
C HIS A 153 -5.18 12.37 -4.08
N GLN A 154 -5.71 11.59 -5.05
CA GLN A 154 -4.92 10.94 -6.11
C GLN A 154 -5.05 11.67 -7.45
#